data_AF-A0A1W9REN1-F1
#
_entry.id   AF-A0A1W9REN1-F1
#
_cell.length_a   1.000
_cell.length_b   1.000
_cell.length_c   1.000
_cell.angle_alpha   90.00
_cell.angle_beta   90.00
_cell.angle_gamma   90.00
#
_symmetry.space_group_name_H-M   'P 1'
#
loop_
_entity.id
_entity.type
_entity.pdbx_description
1 polymer ?
#
loop_
_entity_poly.entity_id
_entity_poly.type
_entity_poly.pdbx_seq_one_letter_code
_entity_poly.pdbx_strand_id
1 'polypeptide(L)'
;MSEFLKNGVLTIEDFEVPPEARRKMGRVIMIECVQKIPCNPCSEVCPQGAITIEGDITNIPRVDFDKCNGCSICIANCPGLAIFAVDESLGDEIAEVGLPYEFMPLPEKGEHVELINRAGEVVGTGKVKRIMKPKSFDKTAVVYLEVPKKLSLDVRFFKRKN
;
A
#
# COMPACT_ATOMS: atom_id res chain seq x y z
N MET A 1 -8.43 9.36 22.90
CA MET A 1 -8.53 8.19 21.99
C MET A 1 -8.42 8.73 20.58
N SER A 2 -7.53 8.17 19.77
CA SER A 2 -7.45 8.49 18.34
C SER A 2 -8.83 8.28 17.68
N GLU A 3 -9.09 9.02 16.61
CA GLU A 3 -10.38 8.99 15.93
C GLU A 3 -10.67 7.61 15.31
N PHE A 4 -9.64 6.94 14.79
CA PHE A 4 -9.77 5.57 14.27
C PHE A 4 -10.27 4.55 15.30
N LEU A 5 -9.95 4.73 16.60
CA LEU A 5 -10.44 3.82 17.64
C LEU A 5 -11.96 3.95 17.86
N LYS A 6 -12.58 5.02 17.35
CA LYS A 6 -14.03 5.26 17.44
C LYS A 6 -14.77 4.80 16.18
N ASN A 7 -14.20 5.04 15.00
CA ASN A 7 -14.88 4.83 13.72
C ASN A 7 -14.26 3.74 12.83
N GLY A 8 -13.08 3.23 13.18
CA GLY A 8 -12.36 2.22 12.40
C GLY A 8 -11.66 2.74 11.13
N VAL A 9 -11.66 4.06 10.89
CA VAL A 9 -11.09 4.66 9.68
C VAL A 9 -9.78 5.36 10.02
N LEU A 10 -8.69 4.93 9.38
CA LEU A 10 -7.38 5.60 9.54
C LEU A 10 -7.33 6.90 8.74
N THR A 11 -6.55 7.83 9.27
CA THR A 11 -6.21 9.11 8.66
C THR A 11 -4.71 9.17 8.38
N ILE A 12 -4.26 10.11 7.55
CA ILE A 12 -2.83 10.22 7.19
C ILE A 12 -1.95 10.58 8.40
N GLU A 13 -2.54 11.09 9.47
CA GLU A 13 -1.89 11.43 10.74
C GLU A 13 -1.64 10.20 11.62
N ASP A 14 -2.28 9.06 11.34
CA ASP A 14 -2.18 7.86 12.18
C ASP A 14 -0.93 7.01 11.89
N PHE A 15 -0.23 7.25 10.77
CA PHE A 15 0.94 6.49 10.35
C PHE A 15 1.98 7.36 9.61
N GLU A 16 3.16 6.79 9.40
CA GLU A 16 4.25 7.48 8.70
C GLU A 16 4.03 7.46 7.18
N VAL A 17 4.02 8.65 6.57
CA VAL A 17 3.88 8.83 5.12
C VAL A 17 5.25 9.18 4.53
N PRO A 18 5.71 8.50 3.46
CA PRO A 18 6.92 8.88 2.76
C PRO A 18 6.84 10.34 2.31
N PRO A 19 7.86 11.18 2.53
CA PRO A 19 7.83 12.59 2.13
C PRO A 19 7.55 12.75 0.63
N GLU A 20 6.91 13.85 0.24
CA GLU A 20 6.54 14.10 -1.17
C GLU A 20 7.76 14.04 -2.10
N ALA A 21 8.88 14.63 -1.70
CA ALA A 21 10.15 14.54 -2.44
C ALA A 21 10.54 13.09 -2.73
N ARG A 22 10.37 12.19 -1.75
CA ARG A 22 10.66 10.78 -1.91
C ARG A 22 9.65 10.09 -2.82
N ARG A 23 8.35 10.35 -2.69
CA ARG A 23 7.32 9.75 -3.56
C ARG A 23 7.51 10.11 -5.04
N LYS A 24 8.09 11.29 -5.32
CA LYS A 24 8.45 11.74 -6.68
C LYS A 24 9.73 11.12 -7.26
N MET A 25 10.54 10.44 -6.46
CA MET A 25 11.77 9.74 -6.93
C MET A 25 11.49 8.34 -7.48
N GLY A 26 10.25 7.88 -7.37
CA GLY A 26 9.82 6.55 -7.77
C GLY A 26 9.17 5.82 -6.60
N ARG A 27 8.75 4.58 -6.87
CA ARG A 27 7.99 3.78 -5.92
C ARG A 27 8.63 3.66 -4.54
N VAL A 28 7.79 3.78 -3.52
CA VAL A 28 8.10 3.59 -2.11
C VAL A 28 6.89 2.95 -1.43
N ILE A 29 7.11 2.19 -0.36
CA ILE A 29 6.00 1.62 0.43
C ILE A 29 5.66 2.50 1.63
N MET A 30 4.42 2.40 2.07
CA MET A 30 3.94 2.92 3.35
C MET A 30 3.20 1.81 4.10
N ILE A 31 3.26 1.84 5.42
CA ILE A 31 2.68 0.82 6.30
C ILE A 31 1.63 1.47 7.19
N GLU A 32 0.40 0.96 7.15
CA GLU A 32 -0.74 1.42 7.94
C GLU A 32 -0.99 0.52 9.15
N CYS A 33 0.07 0.08 9.80
CA CYS A 33 -0.01 -0.61 11.08
C CYS A 33 -0.06 0.43 12.20
N VAL A 34 -1.19 0.52 12.90
CA VAL A 34 -1.38 1.49 14.00
C VAL A 34 -1.64 0.83 15.36
N GLN A 35 -1.62 -0.50 15.40
CA GLN A 35 -1.87 -1.31 16.60
C GLN A 35 -0.61 -2.08 16.99
N LYS A 36 -0.36 -2.19 18.29
CA LYS A 36 0.78 -2.91 18.84
C LYS A 36 0.51 -4.41 18.90
N ILE A 37 0.72 -5.09 17.77
CA ILE A 37 0.50 -6.53 17.61
C ILE A 37 1.85 -7.24 17.38
N PRO A 38 2.05 -8.47 17.87
CA PRO A 38 3.33 -9.19 17.71
C PRO A 38 3.46 -9.71 16.27
N CYS A 39 3.90 -8.87 15.34
CA CYS A 39 3.94 -9.15 13.89
C CYS A 39 5.17 -8.54 13.22
N ASN A 40 6.03 -9.37 12.62
CA ASN A 40 7.25 -8.97 11.92
C ASN A 40 7.49 -9.51 10.47
N PRO A 41 6.54 -10.17 9.74
CA PRO A 41 6.83 -10.66 8.39
C PRO A 41 7.39 -9.59 7.44
N CYS A 42 6.93 -8.35 7.56
CA CYS A 42 7.36 -7.26 6.68
C CYS A 42 8.85 -6.91 6.82
N SER A 43 9.43 -6.97 8.03
CA SER A 43 10.86 -6.77 8.24
C SER A 43 11.67 -7.98 7.81
N GLU A 44 11.21 -9.19 8.14
CA GLU A 44 11.90 -10.45 7.81
C GLU A 44 12.05 -10.67 6.30
N VAL A 45 11.02 -10.33 5.51
CA VAL A 45 11.03 -10.55 4.06
C VAL A 45 11.65 -9.42 3.26
N CYS A 46 12.04 -8.30 3.88
CA CYS A 46 12.54 -7.13 3.15
C CYS A 46 13.99 -7.33 2.71
N PRO A 47 14.28 -7.55 1.41
CA PRO A 47 15.65 -7.82 0.95
C PRO A 47 16.55 -6.59 1.04
N GLN A 48 15.97 -5.39 1.20
CA GLN A 48 16.72 -4.14 1.31
C GLN A 48 17.07 -3.79 2.76
N GLY A 49 16.53 -4.53 3.75
CA GLY A 49 16.62 -4.13 5.16
C GLY A 49 15.98 -2.75 5.42
N ALA A 50 14.99 -2.38 4.61
CA ALA A 50 14.34 -1.07 4.67
C ALA A 50 13.21 -1.00 5.71
N ILE A 51 12.84 -2.11 6.34
CA ILE A 51 11.76 -2.15 7.34
C ILE A 51 12.36 -2.68 8.65
N THR A 52 12.18 -1.94 9.74
CA THR A 52 12.69 -2.29 11.06
C THR A 52 11.57 -2.26 12.10
N ILE A 53 11.65 -3.15 13.09
CA ILE A 53 10.83 -3.13 14.30
C ILE A 53 11.81 -3.05 15.46
N GLU A 54 11.94 -1.87 16.06
CA GLU A 54 12.91 -1.64 17.12
C GLU A 54 12.39 -2.17 18.47
N GLY A 55 13.24 -2.88 19.21
CA GLY A 55 12.92 -3.36 20.55
C GLY A 55 11.93 -4.52 20.53
N ASP A 56 10.73 -4.30 21.06
CA ASP A 56 9.70 -5.32 21.19
C ASP A 56 8.98 -5.59 19.86
N ILE A 57 8.70 -6.86 19.55
CA ILE A 57 8.00 -7.28 18.32
C ILE A 57 6.61 -6.65 18.16
N THR A 58 6.01 -6.15 19.24
CA THR A 58 4.73 -5.43 19.22
C THR A 58 4.84 -3.98 18.77
N ASN A 59 6.05 -3.44 18.60
CA ASN A 59 6.23 -2.07 18.14
C ASN A 59 5.83 -1.89 16.67
N ILE A 60 5.46 -0.66 16.33
CA ILE A 60 5.05 -0.31 14.97
C ILE A 60 6.28 -0.31 14.05
N PRO A 61 6.24 -1.01 12.90
CA PRO A 61 7.35 -1.02 11.96
C PRO A 61 7.65 0.38 11.42
N ARG A 62 8.94 0.66 11.23
CA ARG A 62 9.46 1.87 10.58
C ARG A 62 10.00 1.52 9.21
N VAL A 63 9.88 2.46 8.28
CA VAL A 63 10.38 2.30 6.91
C VAL A 63 11.48 3.31 6.68
N ASP A 64 12.68 2.81 6.38
CA ASP A 64 13.74 3.61 5.78
C ASP A 64 13.39 3.83 4.30
N PHE A 65 12.82 5.00 4.02
CA PHE A 65 12.33 5.32 2.68
C PHE A 65 13.45 5.43 1.64
N ASP A 66 14.70 5.72 2.05
CA ASP A 66 15.84 5.82 1.15
C ASP A 66 16.35 4.45 0.71
N LYS A 67 16.26 3.44 1.58
CA LYS A 67 16.56 2.04 1.22
C LYS A 67 15.41 1.35 0.48
N CYS A 68 14.17 1.78 0.69
CA CYS A 68 13.02 1.16 0.08
C CYS A 68 13.00 1.40 -1.44
N ASN A 69 12.91 0.34 -2.24
CA ASN A 69 12.80 0.40 -3.70
C ASN A 69 11.40 0.04 -4.24
N GLY A 70 10.43 -0.17 -3.34
CA GLY A 70 9.06 -0.49 -3.73
C GLY A 70 8.87 -1.87 -4.39
N CYS A 71 9.71 -2.87 -4.12
CA CYS A 71 9.61 -4.21 -4.73
C CYS A 71 8.33 -5.00 -4.37
N SER A 72 7.56 -4.54 -3.37
CA SER A 72 6.27 -5.06 -2.96
C SER A 72 6.23 -6.49 -2.41
N ILE A 73 7.38 -7.08 -2.07
CA ILE A 73 7.42 -8.38 -1.37
C ILE A 73 6.75 -8.30 0.01
N CYS A 74 6.96 -7.20 0.74
CA CYS A 74 6.34 -6.97 2.04
C CYS A 74 4.81 -6.83 1.93
N ILE A 75 4.29 -6.27 0.83
CA ILE A 75 2.85 -6.15 0.58
C ILE A 75 2.22 -7.55 0.49
N ALA A 76 2.83 -8.45 -0.30
CA ALA A 76 2.31 -9.79 -0.49
C ALA A 76 2.47 -10.71 0.74
N ASN A 77 3.32 -10.35 1.70
CA ASN A 77 3.55 -11.14 2.92
C ASN A 77 2.91 -10.50 4.17
N CYS A 78 2.18 -9.39 4.01
CA CYS A 78 1.53 -8.74 5.15
C CYS A 78 0.22 -9.46 5.48
N PRO A 79 0.10 -10.12 6.65
CA PRO A 79 -1.14 -10.80 7.02
C PRO A 79 -2.31 -9.82 7.28
N GLY A 80 -1.99 -8.56 7.57
CA GLY A 80 -2.99 -7.51 7.79
C GLY A 80 -3.37 -6.71 6.53
N LEU A 81 -2.79 -7.03 5.37
CA LEU A 81 -3.01 -6.30 4.11
C LEU A 81 -2.82 -4.77 4.23
N ALA A 82 -1.91 -4.36 5.14
CA ALA A 82 -1.77 -2.98 5.59
C ALA A 82 -0.59 -2.23 4.95
N ILE A 83 -0.01 -2.76 3.88
CA ILE A 83 1.14 -2.16 3.21
C ILE A 83 0.77 -1.80 1.79
N PHE A 84 1.07 -0.56 1.41
CA PHE A 84 0.73 -0.02 0.10
C PHE A 84 1.96 0.56 -0.56
N ALA A 85 2.06 0.45 -1.89
CA ALA A 85 3.08 1.14 -2.66
C ALA A 85 2.50 2.42 -3.24
N VAL A 86 3.29 3.49 -3.27
CA VAL A 86 2.95 4.76 -3.91
C VAL A 86 4.10 5.20 -4.79
N ASP A 87 3.79 5.64 -6.01
CA ASP A 87 4.74 6.22 -6.96
C ASP A 87 4.13 7.46 -7.62
N GLU A 88 4.70 8.62 -7.31
CA GLU A 88 4.27 9.93 -7.81
C GLU A 88 5.25 10.50 -8.86
N SER A 89 6.18 9.68 -9.37
CA SER A 89 7.18 10.09 -10.36
C SER A 89 6.69 10.05 -11.81
N LEU A 90 5.42 9.69 -12.04
CA LEU A 90 4.84 9.39 -13.36
C LEU A 90 4.30 10.63 -14.10
N GLY A 91 4.60 11.84 -13.62
CA GLY A 91 4.09 13.12 -14.13
C GLY A 91 3.22 13.83 -13.09
N ASP A 92 2.53 14.89 -13.51
CA ASP A 92 1.80 15.79 -12.59
C ASP A 92 0.38 15.33 -12.27
N GLU A 93 -0.26 14.62 -13.18
CA GLU A 93 -1.69 14.27 -13.06
C GLU A 93 -1.95 12.87 -12.50
N ILE A 94 -1.01 11.94 -12.72
CA ILE A 94 -1.19 10.52 -12.37
C ILE A 94 -0.15 10.05 -11.34
N ALA A 95 -0.57 9.08 -10.54
CA ALA A 95 0.28 8.30 -9.66
C ALA A 95 -0.03 6.81 -9.85
N GLU A 96 0.87 5.96 -9.37
CA GLU A 96 0.63 4.52 -9.26
C GLU A 96 0.49 4.12 -7.79
N VAL A 97 -0.55 3.35 -7.48
CA VAL A 97 -0.79 2.80 -6.14
C VAL A 97 -0.83 1.29 -6.22
N GLY A 98 0.02 0.61 -5.45
CA GLY A 98 0.06 -0.84 -5.33
C GLY A 98 -0.67 -1.32 -4.08
N LEU A 99 -1.62 -2.23 -4.26
CA LEU A 99 -2.50 -2.74 -3.21
C LEU A 99 -2.39 -4.28 -3.13
N PRO A 100 -2.46 -4.89 -1.94
CA PRO A 100 -2.63 -6.33 -1.83
C PRO A 100 -4.02 -6.75 -2.35
N TYR A 101 -4.11 -7.91 -2.99
CA TYR A 101 -5.35 -8.42 -3.56
C TYR A 101 -5.44 -9.94 -3.44
N GLU A 102 -6.48 -10.41 -2.76
CA GLU A 102 -6.68 -11.84 -2.41
C GLU A 102 -7.97 -12.43 -2.99
N PHE A 103 -8.58 -11.75 -3.96
CA PHE A 103 -9.81 -12.23 -4.61
C PHE A 103 -9.52 -12.88 -5.97
N MET A 104 -10.45 -13.72 -6.42
CA MET A 104 -10.46 -14.33 -7.76
C MET A 104 -11.81 -14.04 -8.43
N PRO A 105 -11.86 -13.85 -9.77
CA PRO A 105 -10.71 -13.79 -10.68
C PRO A 105 -9.85 -12.54 -10.46
N LEU A 106 -8.57 -12.61 -10.82
CA LEU A 106 -7.70 -11.43 -10.83
C LEU A 106 -8.24 -10.39 -11.83
N PRO A 107 -8.00 -9.08 -11.59
CA PRO A 107 -8.33 -8.07 -12.58
C PRO A 107 -7.42 -8.17 -13.80
N GLU A 108 -7.86 -7.60 -14.91
CA GLU A 108 -7.09 -7.56 -16.14
C GLU A 108 -6.33 -6.23 -16.29
N LYS A 109 -5.15 -6.29 -16.91
CA LYS A 109 -4.43 -5.07 -17.25
C LYS A 109 -5.28 -4.22 -18.20
N GLY A 110 -5.50 -2.98 -17.81
CA GLY A 110 -6.27 -2.00 -18.56
C GLY A 110 -7.73 -1.88 -18.15
N GLU A 111 -8.20 -2.72 -17.23
CA GLU A 111 -9.55 -2.66 -16.67
C GLU A 111 -9.78 -1.34 -15.92
N HIS A 112 -10.95 -0.72 -16.14
CA HIS A 112 -11.37 0.49 -15.44
C HIS A 112 -12.10 0.12 -14.15
N VAL A 113 -11.72 0.76 -13.05
CA VAL A 113 -12.21 0.43 -11.71
C VAL A 113 -12.65 1.67 -10.96
N GLU A 114 -13.59 1.49 -10.03
CA GLU A 114 -13.94 2.51 -9.03
C GLU A 114 -12.91 2.46 -7.91
N LEU A 115 -12.33 3.60 -7.56
CA LEU A 115 -11.31 3.72 -6.52
C LEU A 115 -11.98 3.90 -5.16
N ILE A 116 -11.54 3.13 -4.17
CA ILE A 116 -12.14 3.10 -2.83
C ILE A 116 -11.12 3.57 -1.79
N ASN A 117 -11.56 4.48 -0.91
CA ASN A 117 -10.75 4.99 0.20
C ASN A 117 -10.85 4.11 1.46
N ARG A 118 -10.22 4.53 2.55
CA ARG A 118 -10.22 3.83 3.86
C ARG A 118 -11.61 3.70 4.49
N ALA A 119 -12.52 4.62 4.19
CA ALA A 119 -13.89 4.60 4.69
C ALA A 119 -14.82 3.70 3.85
N GLY A 120 -14.31 3.11 2.76
CA GLY A 120 -15.11 2.31 1.83
C GLY A 120 -15.87 3.14 0.81
N GLU A 121 -15.57 4.43 0.68
CA GLU A 121 -16.26 5.36 -0.23
C GLU A 121 -15.60 5.37 -1.60
N VAL A 122 -16.41 5.58 -2.65
CA VAL A 122 -15.91 5.77 -4.01
C VAL A 122 -15.37 7.19 -4.15
N VAL A 123 -14.06 7.33 -4.34
CA VAL A 123 -13.37 8.63 -4.43
C VAL A 123 -12.94 9.01 -5.85
N GLY A 124 -13.14 8.11 -6.81
CA GLY A 124 -12.88 8.38 -8.21
C GLY A 124 -12.82 7.12 -9.06
N THR A 125 -12.22 7.26 -10.24
CA THR A 125 -11.99 6.15 -11.17
C THR A 125 -10.51 6.04 -11.48
N GLY A 126 -10.04 4.82 -11.71
CA GLY A 126 -8.68 4.54 -12.14
C GLY A 126 -8.61 3.34 -13.07
N LYS A 127 -7.40 2.89 -13.34
CA LYS A 127 -7.14 1.82 -14.30
C LYS A 127 -6.13 0.82 -13.73
N VAL A 128 -6.37 -0.46 -13.94
CA VAL A 128 -5.42 -1.51 -13.56
C VAL A 128 -4.22 -1.44 -14.48
N LYS A 129 -3.06 -1.04 -13.95
CA LYS A 129 -1.83 -0.85 -14.73
C LYS A 129 -1.04 -2.15 -14.88
N ARG A 130 -0.93 -2.93 -13.80
CA ARG A 130 -0.27 -4.24 -13.78
C ARG A 130 -0.66 -5.05 -12.55
N ILE A 131 -0.48 -6.35 -12.63
CA ILE A 131 -0.70 -7.30 -11.54
C ILE A 131 0.61 -8.06 -11.32
N MET A 132 1.07 -8.13 -10.07
CA MET A 132 2.23 -8.93 -9.67
C MET A 132 1.76 -10.16 -8.89
N LYS A 133 2.17 -11.35 -9.35
CA LYS A 133 2.01 -12.61 -8.63
C LYS A 133 3.20 -13.56 -8.95
N PRO A 134 4.46 -13.13 -8.74
CA PRO A 134 5.61 -14.02 -8.89
C PRO A 134 5.52 -15.18 -7.89
N LYS A 135 6.25 -16.28 -8.15
CA LYS A 135 6.29 -17.46 -7.27
C LYS A 135 6.79 -17.18 -5.85
N SER A 136 7.52 -16.08 -5.66
CA SER A 136 8.02 -15.63 -4.37
C SER A 136 6.95 -14.98 -3.48
N PHE A 137 5.76 -14.69 -4.01
CA PHE A 137 4.65 -14.16 -3.22
C PHE A 137 3.84 -15.31 -2.63
N ASP A 138 3.43 -15.18 -1.37
CA ASP A 138 2.59 -16.19 -0.69
C ASP A 138 1.13 -16.09 -1.12
N LYS A 139 0.86 -16.43 -2.39
CA LYS A 139 -0.47 -16.47 -3.05
C LYS A 139 -1.21 -15.13 -3.18
N THR A 140 -0.87 -14.12 -2.39
CA THR A 140 -1.39 -12.75 -2.48
C THR A 140 -0.84 -12.04 -3.71
N ALA A 141 -1.72 -11.49 -4.54
CA ALA A 141 -1.32 -10.65 -5.66
C ALA A 141 -1.12 -9.21 -5.19
N VAL A 142 -0.27 -8.46 -5.90
CA VAL A 142 -0.20 -7.00 -5.75
C VAL A 142 -0.72 -6.37 -7.03
N VAL A 143 -1.84 -5.67 -6.92
CA VAL A 143 -2.47 -4.96 -8.04
C VAL A 143 -2.01 -3.51 -8.01
N TYR A 144 -1.46 -3.03 -9.11
CA TYR A 144 -1.09 -1.63 -9.27
C TYR A 144 -2.12 -0.92 -10.11
N LEU A 145 -2.66 0.15 -9.54
CA LEU A 145 -3.62 1.03 -10.17
C LEU A 145 -2.92 2.31 -10.61
N GLU A 146 -3.27 2.79 -11.79
CA GLU A 146 -3.07 4.18 -12.19
C GLU A 146 -4.24 4.99 -11.64
N VAL A 147 -3.93 6.03 -10.88
CA VAL A 147 -4.89 6.86 -10.15
C VAL A 147 -4.57 8.34 -10.35
N PRO A 148 -5.55 9.26 -10.20
CA PRO A 148 -5.25 10.69 -10.09
C PRO A 148 -4.28 10.96 -8.95
N LYS A 149 -3.26 11.78 -9.18
CA LYS A 149 -2.16 12.02 -8.22
C LYS A 149 -2.64 12.46 -6.84
N LYS A 150 -3.69 13.29 -6.80
CA LYS A 150 -4.34 13.75 -5.56
C LYS A 150 -4.92 12.64 -4.68
N LEU A 151 -5.16 11.44 -5.25
CA LEU A 151 -5.71 10.29 -4.55
C LEU A 151 -4.64 9.25 -4.19
N SER A 152 -3.35 9.51 -4.47
CA SER A 152 -2.25 8.55 -4.26
C SER A 152 -2.17 8.01 -2.83
N LEU A 153 -2.46 8.87 -1.85
CA LEU A 153 -2.45 8.55 -0.41
C LEU A 153 -3.81 8.12 0.13
N ASP A 154 -4.88 8.19 -0.67
CA ASP A 154 -6.25 7.92 -0.22
C ASP A 154 -6.78 6.56 -0.69
N VAL A 155 -6.45 6.14 -1.92
CA VAL A 155 -6.91 4.86 -2.49
C VAL A 155 -6.34 3.68 -1.73
N ARG A 156 -7.22 2.83 -1.19
CA ARG A 156 -6.84 1.60 -0.46
C ARG A 156 -7.50 0.33 -0.98
N PHE A 157 -8.49 0.47 -1.84
CA PHE A 157 -9.09 -0.65 -2.54
C PHE A 157 -9.67 -0.21 -3.89
N PHE A 158 -10.25 -1.15 -4.62
CA PHE A 158 -10.98 -0.84 -5.84
C PHE A 158 -12.16 -1.79 -6.04
N LYS A 159 -13.18 -1.31 -6.73
CA LYS A 159 -14.34 -2.10 -7.14
C LYS A 159 -14.37 -2.23 -8.65
N ARG A 160 -14.59 -3.46 -9.10
CA ARG A 160 -14.73 -3.82 -10.51
C ARG A 160 -16.17 -3.55 -10.94
N LYS A 161 -16.35 -2.99 -12.13
CA LYS A 161 -17.66 -2.81 -12.76
C LYS A 161 -18.04 -4.12 -13.46
N ASN A 162 -18.34 -5.15 -12.66
CA ASN A 162 -18.94 -6.38 -13.19
C ASN A 162 -20.42 -6.13 -13.53
#